data_AF-A0A9Q1M8L1-F1
#
_entry.id   AF-A0A9Q1M8L1-F1
#
_cell.length_a   1.000
_cell.length_b   1.000
_cell.length_c   1.000
_cell.angle_alpha   90.00
_cell.angle_beta   90.00
_cell.angle_gamma   90.00
#
_symmetry.space_group_name_H-M   'P 1'
#
loop_
_entity.id
_entity.type
_entity.pdbx_description
1 polymer ?
#
loop_
_entity_poly.entity_id
_entity_poly.type
_entity_poly.pdbx_seq_one_letter_code
_entity_poly.pdbx_strand_id
1 'polypeptide(L)'
;MFFYAFEFWQVVSALVVDHSGSRVLSGSDDYTVRMYDFQGMNARLQSFRQLEPSEGHQIYDRDGLTLGEFVRGDMYIHDLKNTKGHISGLTCGEWHPKTKETILTSSEDGSLYLWDVNDFKSQKQVIKPKLARPGRVPVTTCAWDREGKSIAGGVGDGSIQIFATVGDKHEGGTHILYDPTLNERGALVCVARAPRKKSVDDFQAEPVIHNPHALPLFRDQPSRTRQRDKVLKDPLKSHKPEQPITGPGFGGKIGSTKGSLLTQYLLKQGGLIKETWMEEDPREAILKHADASAKDPKFIAPAYADTQPETLFAESDAEKEDK
;
A
#
# COMPACT_ATOMS: atom_id res chain seq x y z
N MET A 1 38.48 -54.39 -28.31
CA MET A 1 37.57 -53.25 -28.10
C MET A 1 36.65 -53.64 -26.95
N PHE A 2 36.93 -53.18 -25.74
CA PHE A 2 36.09 -53.48 -24.58
C PHE A 2 34.95 -52.47 -24.55
N PHE A 3 33.71 -52.93 -24.69
CA PHE A 3 32.52 -52.10 -24.51
C PHE A 3 32.14 -52.14 -23.03
N TYR A 4 32.29 -51.01 -22.34
CA TYR A 4 31.80 -50.84 -20.98
C TYR A 4 30.38 -50.26 -21.06
N ALA A 5 29.40 -50.97 -20.48
CA ALA A 5 28.04 -50.48 -20.32
C ALA A 5 27.85 -50.04 -18.87
N PHE A 6 27.52 -48.78 -18.65
CA PHE A 6 27.24 -48.22 -17.33
C PHE A 6 25.75 -48.43 -17.00
N GLU A 7 25.45 -48.93 -15.80
CA GLU A 7 24.06 -49.03 -15.34
C GLU A 7 23.57 -47.66 -14.85
N PHE A 8 22.57 -47.11 -15.53
CA PHE A 8 21.87 -45.90 -15.14
C PHE A 8 20.41 -46.24 -14.83
N TRP A 9 19.90 -45.69 -13.73
CA TRP A 9 18.52 -45.92 -13.29
C TRP A 9 17.49 -45.08 -14.07
N GLN A 10 17.96 -44.02 -14.74
CA GLN A 10 17.18 -43.14 -15.62
C GLN A 10 18.00 -42.77 -16.87
N VAL A 11 17.38 -42.06 -17.80
CA VAL A 11 18.01 -41.64 -19.06
C VAL A 11 19.19 -40.71 -18.76
N VAL A 12 20.29 -40.91 -19.50
CA VAL A 12 21.45 -40.01 -19.49
C VAL A 12 21.18 -38.91 -20.51
N SER A 13 21.09 -37.66 -20.06
CA SER A 13 20.77 -36.50 -20.90
C SER A 13 22.02 -35.81 -21.44
N ALA A 14 23.16 -35.93 -20.75
CA ALA A 14 24.43 -35.35 -21.20
C ALA A 14 25.62 -36.23 -20.80
N LEU A 15 26.65 -36.30 -21.63
CA LEU A 15 27.89 -37.02 -21.33
C LEU A 15 29.08 -36.26 -21.92
N VAL A 16 30.14 -36.09 -21.14
CA VAL A 16 31.37 -35.40 -21.54
C VAL A 16 32.59 -36.18 -21.09
N VAL A 17 33.60 -36.26 -21.96
CA VAL A 17 34.87 -36.93 -21.69
C VAL A 17 35.93 -35.84 -21.51
N ASP A 18 36.80 -35.99 -20.51
CA ASP A 18 37.93 -35.10 -20.32
C ASP A 18 38.87 -35.13 -21.54
N HIS A 19 39.61 -34.05 -21.80
CA HIS A 19 40.51 -33.94 -22.95
C HIS A 19 41.61 -35.02 -22.93
N SER A 20 42.02 -35.48 -21.74
CA SER A 20 42.97 -36.59 -21.58
C SER A 20 42.38 -37.98 -21.85
N GLY A 21 41.05 -38.09 -21.97
CA GLY A 21 40.34 -39.36 -22.11
C GLY A 21 40.32 -40.23 -20.85
N SER A 22 40.91 -39.77 -19.74
CA SER A 22 41.01 -40.56 -18.50
C SER A 22 39.72 -40.56 -17.67
N ARG A 23 38.85 -39.57 -17.86
CA ARG A 23 37.65 -39.35 -17.06
C ARG A 23 36.43 -39.06 -17.91
N VAL A 24 35.27 -39.45 -17.41
CA VAL A 24 33.97 -39.19 -18.01
C VAL A 24 33.04 -38.62 -16.95
N LEU A 25 32.27 -37.61 -17.32
CA LEU A 25 31.12 -37.15 -16.56
C LEU A 25 29.84 -37.48 -17.34
N SER A 26 28.85 -38.02 -16.64
CA SER A 26 27.50 -38.19 -17.16
C SER A 26 26.50 -37.43 -16.30
N GLY A 27 25.62 -36.66 -16.93
CA GLY A 27 24.43 -36.08 -16.31
C GLY A 27 23.19 -36.89 -16.68
N SER A 28 22.37 -37.21 -15.68
CA SER A 28 21.12 -37.95 -15.85
C SER A 28 19.94 -37.15 -15.30
N ASP A 29 18.75 -37.47 -15.80
CA ASP A 29 17.49 -36.83 -15.40
C ASP A 29 17.08 -37.13 -13.94
N ASP A 30 17.83 -38.00 -13.25
CA ASP A 30 17.76 -38.22 -11.81
C ASP A 30 18.42 -37.09 -10.98
N TYR A 31 18.80 -35.98 -11.62
CA TYR A 31 19.56 -34.86 -11.04
C TYR A 31 20.90 -35.29 -10.43
N THR A 32 21.50 -36.37 -10.94
CA THR A 32 22.84 -36.78 -10.51
C THR A 32 23.85 -36.58 -11.62
N VAL A 33 24.99 -36.01 -11.26
CA VAL A 33 26.20 -35.97 -12.07
C VAL A 33 27.13 -37.04 -11.52
N ARG A 34 27.40 -38.06 -12.34
CA ARG A 34 28.29 -39.16 -12.01
C ARG A 34 29.63 -38.98 -12.70
N MET A 35 30.71 -39.09 -11.92
CA MET A 35 32.08 -38.98 -12.41
C MET A 35 32.75 -40.36 -12.41
N TYR A 36 33.36 -40.70 -13.53
CA TYR A 36 34.03 -41.96 -13.79
C TYR A 36 35.51 -41.70 -14.08
N ASP A 37 36.39 -42.45 -13.43
CA ASP A 37 37.83 -42.45 -13.69
C ASP A 37 38.20 -43.84 -14.19
N PHE A 38 38.71 -43.93 -15.41
CA PHE A 38 39.03 -45.20 -16.03
C PHE A 38 40.24 -45.89 -15.40
N GLN A 39 41.17 -45.14 -14.77
CA GLN A 39 42.33 -45.75 -14.11
C GLN A 39 41.96 -46.42 -12.78
N GLY A 40 40.95 -45.90 -12.09
CA GLY A 40 40.44 -46.44 -10.83
C GLY A 40 39.25 -47.39 -10.98
N MET A 41 38.79 -47.65 -12.21
CA MET A 41 37.57 -48.41 -12.48
C MET A 41 37.76 -49.89 -12.15
N ASN A 42 36.91 -50.43 -11.28
CA ASN A 42 36.87 -51.85 -10.96
C ASN A 42 35.69 -52.53 -11.69
N ALA A 43 35.59 -53.86 -11.58
CA ALA A 43 34.53 -54.65 -12.22
C ALA A 43 33.09 -54.27 -11.77
N ARG A 44 32.94 -53.40 -10.75
CA ARG A 44 31.65 -52.90 -10.27
C ARG A 44 31.13 -51.69 -11.05
N LEU A 45 31.97 -51.06 -11.89
CA LEU A 45 31.62 -49.93 -12.76
C LEU A 45 30.92 -48.76 -12.04
N GLN A 46 31.23 -48.56 -10.77
CA GLN A 46 30.64 -47.48 -9.97
C GLN A 46 31.37 -46.16 -10.22
N SER A 47 30.63 -45.06 -10.23
CA SER A 47 31.20 -43.72 -10.23
C SER A 47 32.02 -43.52 -8.96
N PHE A 48 33.26 -43.03 -9.09
CA PHE A 48 34.10 -42.75 -7.93
C PHE A 48 33.62 -41.53 -7.14
N ARG A 49 32.84 -40.66 -7.80
CA ARG A 49 32.18 -39.52 -7.18
C ARG A 49 30.81 -39.31 -7.81
N GLN A 50 29.81 -39.13 -6.97
CA GLN A 50 28.47 -38.72 -7.33
C GLN A 50 28.23 -37.33 -6.75
N LEU A 51 27.71 -36.43 -7.57
CA LEU A 51 27.34 -35.08 -7.19
C LEU A 51 25.88 -34.87 -7.55
N GLU A 52 25.08 -34.42 -6.61
CA GLU A 52 23.79 -33.81 -6.92
C GLU A 52 24.09 -32.31 -7.14
N PRO A 53 23.81 -31.75 -8.32
CA PRO A 53 23.83 -30.31 -8.51
C PRO A 53 22.96 -29.69 -7.41
N SER A 54 23.52 -28.75 -6.66
CA SER A 54 22.80 -28.11 -5.56
C SER A 54 21.50 -27.51 -6.07
N GLU A 55 20.43 -27.71 -5.31
CA GLU A 55 19.08 -27.22 -5.65
C GLU A 55 18.97 -25.69 -5.72
N GLY A 56 19.92 -24.94 -5.15
CA GLY A 56 19.98 -23.48 -5.26
C GLY A 56 21.12 -22.96 -6.12
N HIS A 57 21.11 -21.63 -6.26
CA HIS A 57 21.86 -20.93 -7.29
C HIS A 57 23.21 -20.49 -6.74
N GLN A 58 24.27 -21.21 -7.12
CA GLN A 58 25.64 -20.91 -6.72
C GLN A 58 26.18 -19.68 -7.44
N ILE A 59 26.84 -18.81 -6.68
CA ILE A 59 27.43 -17.57 -7.17
C ILE A 59 28.94 -17.72 -7.14
N TYR A 60 29.57 -17.36 -8.24
CA TYR A 60 31.01 -17.38 -8.39
C TYR A 60 31.52 -15.98 -8.59
N ASP A 61 32.53 -15.58 -7.81
CA ASP A 61 33.29 -14.36 -8.06
C ASP A 61 33.86 -14.35 -9.48
N ARG A 62 34.25 -13.18 -9.97
CA ARG A 62 34.92 -13.01 -11.26
C ARG A 62 36.14 -13.93 -11.43
N ASP A 63 36.81 -14.23 -10.31
CA ASP A 63 37.98 -15.10 -10.27
C ASP A 63 37.62 -16.60 -10.11
N GLY A 64 36.33 -16.95 -10.18
CA GLY A 64 35.81 -18.32 -10.18
C GLY A 64 35.61 -18.95 -8.80
N LEU A 65 35.76 -18.17 -7.72
CA LEU A 65 35.58 -18.64 -6.34
C LEU A 65 34.10 -18.61 -5.94
N THR A 66 33.62 -19.66 -5.26
CA THR A 66 32.24 -19.71 -4.75
C THR A 66 32.03 -18.69 -3.64
N LEU A 67 31.12 -17.73 -3.84
CA LEU A 67 30.76 -16.71 -2.86
C LEU A 67 29.59 -17.12 -1.96
N GLY A 68 28.68 -17.94 -2.48
CA GLY A 68 27.50 -18.38 -1.74
C GLY A 68 26.42 -18.96 -2.64
N GLU A 69 25.26 -19.26 -2.05
CA GLU A 69 24.08 -19.79 -2.72
C GLU A 69 22.87 -18.90 -2.36
N PHE A 70 22.13 -18.41 -3.37
CA PHE A 70 20.89 -17.66 -3.11
C PHE A 70 19.74 -18.58 -2.72
N VAL A 71 18.92 -18.13 -1.78
CA VAL A 71 17.71 -18.84 -1.33
C VAL A 71 16.72 -18.98 -2.49
N ARG A 72 16.21 -20.21 -2.71
CA ARG A 72 15.14 -20.46 -3.68
C ARG A 72 13.86 -19.74 -3.27
N GLY A 73 13.16 -19.15 -4.23
CA GLY A 73 11.84 -18.58 -4.02
C GLY A 73 10.78 -19.64 -3.72
N ASP A 74 9.79 -19.29 -2.91
CA ASP A 74 8.64 -20.17 -2.65
C ASP A 74 7.70 -20.15 -3.86
N MET A 75 7.50 -21.33 -4.46
CA MET A 75 6.67 -21.50 -5.65
C MET A 75 5.19 -21.23 -5.41
N TYR A 76 4.71 -21.40 -4.18
CA TYR A 76 3.30 -21.21 -3.86
C TYR A 76 2.91 -19.73 -3.66
N ILE A 77 3.90 -18.83 -3.55
CA ILE A 77 3.65 -17.40 -3.39
C ILE A 77 3.43 -16.75 -4.77
N HIS A 78 2.27 -16.12 -4.94
CA HIS A 78 1.89 -15.47 -6.20
C HIS A 78 2.50 -14.08 -6.40
N ASP A 79 2.84 -13.38 -5.32
CA ASP A 79 3.58 -12.11 -5.43
C ASP A 79 5.08 -12.33 -5.29
N LEU A 80 5.79 -12.26 -6.42
CA LEU A 80 7.25 -12.37 -6.49
C LEU A 80 8.00 -11.34 -5.64
N LYS A 81 7.37 -10.21 -5.25
CA LYS A 81 8.01 -9.27 -4.31
C LYS A 81 8.21 -9.87 -2.91
N ASN A 82 7.38 -10.84 -2.55
CA ASN A 82 7.40 -11.49 -1.24
C ASN A 82 8.12 -12.83 -1.23
N THR A 83 8.63 -13.30 -2.37
CA THR A 83 9.51 -14.47 -2.41
C THR A 83 10.93 -14.06 -2.07
N LYS A 84 11.70 -14.90 -1.38
CA LYS A 84 13.11 -14.63 -1.03
C LYS A 84 14.10 -14.93 -2.16
N GLY A 85 13.57 -15.25 -3.35
CA GLY A 85 14.33 -15.50 -4.55
C GLY A 85 13.45 -15.94 -5.72
N HIS A 86 14.10 -16.40 -6.79
CA HIS A 86 13.42 -16.85 -8.00
C HIS A 86 12.63 -18.13 -7.76
N ILE A 87 11.45 -18.18 -8.38
CA ILE A 87 10.53 -19.33 -8.27
C ILE A 87 10.88 -20.41 -9.30
N SER A 88 11.37 -19.99 -10.47
CA SER A 88 11.74 -20.88 -11.57
C SER A 88 13.25 -20.79 -11.85
N GLY A 89 13.73 -21.63 -12.78
CA GLY A 89 15.12 -21.62 -13.24
C GLY A 89 15.58 -20.24 -13.73
N LEU A 90 16.86 -19.95 -13.51
CA LEU A 90 17.51 -18.78 -14.06
C LEU A 90 17.78 -18.96 -15.54
N THR A 91 17.52 -17.92 -16.32
CA THR A 91 17.80 -17.88 -17.75
C THR A 91 19.12 -17.18 -18.05
N CYS A 92 19.47 -16.18 -17.25
CA CYS A 92 20.70 -15.40 -17.40
C CYS A 92 21.08 -14.74 -16.07
N GLY A 93 22.35 -14.41 -15.91
CA GLY A 93 22.87 -13.65 -14.78
C GLY A 93 24.10 -12.87 -15.19
N GLU A 94 24.21 -11.63 -14.70
CA GLU A 94 25.31 -10.74 -15.02
C GLU A 94 25.75 -9.93 -13.79
N TRP A 95 27.06 -9.82 -13.64
CA TRP A 95 27.70 -8.97 -12.66
C TRP A 95 27.50 -7.50 -13.00
N HIS A 96 27.26 -6.66 -12.00
CA HIS A 96 27.27 -5.23 -12.23
C HIS A 96 28.68 -4.79 -12.70
N PRO A 97 28.80 -3.97 -13.77
CA PRO A 97 30.09 -3.72 -14.43
C PRO A 97 31.09 -2.92 -13.59
N LYS A 98 30.63 -2.12 -12.61
CA LYS A 98 31.49 -1.33 -11.71
C LYS A 98 31.53 -1.83 -10.26
N THR A 99 30.39 -2.15 -9.65
CA THR A 99 30.28 -2.64 -8.28
C THR A 99 30.32 -4.17 -8.22
N LYS A 100 31.21 -4.72 -7.42
CA LYS A 100 31.33 -6.18 -7.21
C LYS A 100 30.31 -6.75 -6.23
N GLU A 101 29.52 -5.89 -5.62
CA GLU A 101 28.56 -6.29 -4.58
C GLU A 101 27.18 -6.53 -5.18
N THR A 102 26.99 -6.29 -6.48
CA THR A 102 25.66 -6.31 -7.10
C THR A 102 25.62 -7.24 -8.30
N ILE A 103 24.58 -8.08 -8.34
CA ILE A 103 24.33 -9.03 -9.42
C ILE A 103 22.90 -8.83 -9.93
N LEU A 104 22.72 -9.00 -11.24
CA LEU A 104 21.42 -9.10 -11.88
C LEU A 104 21.18 -10.54 -12.31
N THR A 105 19.97 -11.04 -12.09
CA THR A 105 19.54 -12.34 -12.63
C THR A 105 18.18 -12.23 -13.28
N SER A 106 17.95 -13.01 -14.34
CA SER A 106 16.63 -13.18 -14.96
C SER A 106 16.16 -14.62 -14.83
N SER A 107 14.84 -14.81 -14.77
CA SER A 107 14.23 -16.13 -14.65
C SER A 107 13.02 -16.32 -15.57
N GLU A 108 12.72 -17.58 -15.83
CA GLU A 108 11.49 -18.01 -16.49
C GLU A 108 10.22 -17.66 -15.71
N ASP A 109 10.34 -17.36 -14.41
CA ASP A 109 9.22 -16.88 -13.59
C ASP A 109 8.68 -15.50 -14.03
N GLY A 110 9.37 -14.85 -14.97
CA GLY A 110 9.00 -13.58 -15.57
C GLY A 110 9.50 -12.37 -14.79
N SER A 111 10.54 -12.53 -13.98
CA SER A 111 11.13 -11.45 -13.19
C SER A 111 12.65 -11.33 -13.37
N LEU A 112 13.14 -10.13 -13.07
CA LEU A 112 14.54 -9.74 -13.00
C LEU A 112 14.85 -9.36 -11.56
N TYR A 113 15.82 -10.00 -10.92
CA TYR A 113 16.17 -9.71 -9.53
C TYR A 113 17.53 -9.03 -9.46
N LEU A 114 17.59 -7.99 -8.63
CA LEU A 114 18.83 -7.38 -8.21
C LEU A 114 19.21 -7.99 -6.86
N TRP A 115 20.46 -8.42 -6.74
CA TRP A 115 20.98 -9.04 -5.54
C TRP A 115 22.14 -8.24 -4.97
N ASP A 116 22.27 -8.31 -3.65
CA ASP A 116 23.46 -7.87 -2.94
C ASP A 116 24.27 -9.11 -2.55
N VAL A 117 25.54 -9.14 -2.91
CA VAL A 117 26.45 -10.26 -2.59
C VAL A 117 26.76 -10.31 -1.09
N ASN A 118 26.62 -9.19 -0.39
CA ASN A 118 26.83 -9.18 1.06
C ASN A 118 25.62 -9.75 1.83
N ASP A 119 24.45 -9.89 1.19
CA ASP A 119 23.23 -10.42 1.79
C ASP A 119 22.54 -11.46 0.89
N PHE A 120 22.83 -12.73 1.14
CA PHE A 120 22.23 -13.85 0.39
C PHE A 120 20.81 -14.24 0.87
N LYS A 121 20.27 -13.60 1.91
CA LYS A 121 18.97 -14.01 2.49
C LYS A 121 17.77 -13.47 1.73
N SER A 122 17.94 -12.37 1.01
CA SER A 122 16.88 -11.71 0.26
C SER A 122 17.43 -10.92 -0.92
N GLN A 123 16.58 -10.79 -1.94
CA GLN A 123 16.85 -9.93 -3.07
C GLN A 123 16.72 -8.45 -2.70
N LYS A 124 17.61 -7.62 -3.25
CA LYS A 124 17.64 -6.18 -3.05
C LYS A 124 16.49 -5.49 -3.78
N GLN A 125 16.17 -5.95 -5.00
CA GLN A 125 15.06 -5.41 -5.77
C GLN A 125 14.47 -6.47 -6.70
N VAL A 126 13.13 -6.46 -6.83
CA VAL A 126 12.41 -7.26 -7.82
C VAL A 126 11.88 -6.35 -8.93
N ILE A 127 12.24 -6.66 -10.17
CA ILE A 127 11.85 -5.94 -11.37
C ILE A 127 10.99 -6.87 -12.23
N LYS A 128 9.77 -6.41 -12.56
CA LYS A 128 8.83 -7.15 -13.40
C LYS A 128 8.67 -6.42 -14.73
N PRO A 129 8.86 -7.09 -15.87
CA PRO A 129 8.54 -6.52 -17.17
C PRO A 129 7.07 -6.13 -17.26
N LYS A 130 6.79 -5.04 -17.98
CA LYS A 130 5.43 -4.56 -18.20
C LYS A 130 4.83 -5.30 -19.38
N LEU A 131 3.76 -6.04 -19.12
CA LEU A 131 3.05 -6.83 -20.12
C LEU A 131 1.77 -6.12 -20.60
N ALA A 132 1.42 -6.33 -21.87
CA ALA A 132 0.18 -5.82 -22.46
C ALA A 132 -1.06 -6.41 -21.75
N ARG A 133 -1.04 -7.72 -21.50
CA ARG A 133 -2.08 -8.46 -20.80
C ARG A 133 -1.59 -8.86 -19.41
N PRO A 134 -2.47 -8.92 -18.40
CA PRO A 134 -2.10 -9.47 -17.10
C PRO A 134 -1.71 -10.95 -17.29
N GLY A 135 -0.54 -11.32 -16.77
CA GLY A 135 0.03 -12.64 -16.93
C GLY A 135 1.49 -12.67 -16.52
N ARG A 136 2.12 -13.84 -16.64
CA ARG A 136 3.56 -14.03 -16.50
C ARG A 136 4.11 -14.50 -17.84
N VAL A 137 5.20 -13.87 -18.27
CA VAL A 137 5.92 -14.25 -19.48
C VAL A 137 7.39 -14.35 -19.09
N PRO A 138 8.10 -15.43 -19.46
CA PRO A 138 9.47 -15.64 -19.05
C PRO A 138 10.38 -14.52 -19.54
N VAL A 139 11.38 -14.15 -18.72
CA VAL A 139 12.47 -13.28 -19.15
C VAL A 139 13.60 -14.17 -19.62
N THR A 140 13.98 -14.08 -20.90
CA THR A 140 14.92 -15.00 -21.54
C THR A 140 16.37 -14.56 -21.38
N THR A 141 16.63 -13.27 -21.23
CA THR A 141 17.98 -12.72 -21.08
C THR A 141 17.94 -11.41 -20.32
N CYS A 142 19.03 -11.10 -19.63
CA CYS A 142 19.25 -9.79 -19.03
C CYS A 142 20.63 -9.25 -19.40
N ALA A 143 20.77 -7.92 -19.39
CA ALA A 143 22.04 -7.25 -19.62
C ALA A 143 22.15 -5.94 -18.83
N TRP A 144 23.33 -5.62 -18.31
CA TRP A 144 23.66 -4.31 -17.75
C TRP A 144 24.14 -3.35 -18.85
N ASP A 145 23.81 -2.07 -18.68
CA ASP A 145 24.53 -1.01 -19.36
C ASP A 145 25.96 -0.92 -18.83
N ARG A 146 26.91 -0.52 -19.68
CA ARG A 146 28.34 -0.40 -19.36
C ARG A 146 28.62 0.50 -18.16
N GLU A 147 27.78 1.52 -17.95
CA GLU A 147 27.89 2.42 -16.81
C GLU A 147 27.24 1.87 -15.53
N GLY A 148 26.45 0.79 -15.62
CA GLY A 148 25.72 0.19 -14.51
C GLY A 148 24.43 0.92 -14.11
N LYS A 149 23.97 1.87 -14.92
CA LYS A 149 22.81 2.72 -14.57
C LYS A 149 21.47 2.16 -15.05
N SER A 150 21.51 1.32 -16.08
CA SER A 150 20.32 0.76 -16.71
C SER A 150 20.51 -0.73 -16.89
N ILE A 151 19.40 -1.46 -16.92
CA ILE A 151 19.38 -2.87 -17.29
C ILE A 151 18.42 -3.10 -18.45
N ALA A 152 18.70 -4.09 -19.28
CA ALA A 152 17.81 -4.57 -20.32
C ALA A 152 17.34 -6.00 -19.99
N GLY A 153 16.08 -6.29 -20.27
CA GLY A 153 15.50 -7.62 -20.18
C GLY A 153 14.80 -7.99 -21.48
N GLY A 154 15.16 -9.14 -22.05
CA GLY A 154 14.42 -9.75 -23.16
C GLY A 154 13.26 -10.57 -22.61
N VAL A 155 12.05 -10.29 -23.07
CA VAL A 155 10.82 -10.95 -22.61
C VAL A 155 10.35 -11.93 -23.68
N GLY A 156 9.83 -13.08 -23.27
CA GLY A 156 9.33 -14.13 -24.17
C GLY A 156 8.15 -13.74 -25.05
N ASP A 157 7.57 -12.54 -24.88
CA ASP A 157 6.58 -11.96 -25.79
C ASP A 157 7.22 -11.29 -27.02
N GLY A 158 8.54 -11.33 -27.13
CA GLY A 158 9.34 -10.71 -28.17
C GLY A 158 9.71 -9.25 -27.88
N SER A 159 9.30 -8.70 -26.73
CA SER A 159 9.68 -7.34 -26.34
C SER A 159 11.04 -7.30 -25.65
N ILE A 160 11.80 -6.25 -25.91
CA ILE A 160 13.00 -5.90 -25.15
C ILE A 160 12.64 -4.67 -24.31
N GLN A 161 12.81 -4.78 -23.00
CA GLN A 161 12.48 -3.71 -22.06
C GLN A 161 13.74 -3.24 -21.35
N ILE A 162 13.98 -1.93 -21.41
CA ILE A 162 15.11 -1.29 -20.74
C ILE A 162 14.57 -0.57 -19.51
N PHE A 163 15.16 -0.86 -18.35
CA PHE A 163 14.87 -0.25 -17.08
C PHE A 163 16.02 0.68 -16.73
N ALA A 164 15.84 1.98 -16.99
CA ALA A 164 16.75 3.01 -16.51
C ALA A 164 16.57 3.17 -15.00
N THR A 165 17.69 3.34 -14.28
CA THR A 165 17.82 3.55 -12.82
C THR A 165 17.49 2.33 -11.96
N VAL A 166 18.41 1.38 -11.96
CA VAL A 166 18.45 0.30 -10.97
C VAL A 166 19.19 0.79 -9.73
N GLY A 167 18.47 1.38 -8.77
CA GLY A 167 19.08 1.74 -7.49
C GLY A 167 18.46 2.87 -6.68
N ASP A 168 17.63 3.74 -7.26
CA ASP A 168 16.99 4.81 -6.47
C ASP A 168 15.64 5.26 -7.05
N LYS A 169 14.60 5.27 -6.19
CA LYS A 169 13.20 5.54 -6.58
C LYS A 169 12.93 6.99 -7.02
N HIS A 170 13.88 7.90 -6.84
CA HIS A 170 13.68 9.34 -6.95
C HIS A 170 13.94 9.93 -8.35
N GLU A 171 14.59 9.20 -9.25
CA GLU A 171 14.93 9.68 -10.61
C GLU A 171 14.41 8.71 -11.70
N GLY A 172 13.19 8.20 -11.51
CA GLY A 172 12.61 7.14 -12.32
C GLY A 172 11.96 7.62 -13.62
N GLY A 173 12.75 7.78 -14.68
CA GLY A 173 12.26 7.93 -16.06
C GLY A 173 12.70 6.76 -16.93
N THR A 174 11.77 5.89 -17.35
CA THR A 174 12.06 4.86 -18.36
C THR A 174 12.05 5.52 -19.74
N HIS A 175 13.22 5.74 -20.34
CA HIS A 175 13.33 6.27 -21.69
C HIS A 175 13.48 5.11 -22.69
N ILE A 176 12.48 4.96 -23.55
CA ILE A 176 12.48 3.98 -24.63
C ILE A 176 12.60 4.74 -25.94
N LEU A 177 13.70 4.56 -26.65
CA LEU A 177 13.83 5.05 -28.02
C LEU A 177 13.14 4.03 -28.93
N TYR A 178 12.09 4.46 -29.63
CA TYR A 178 11.41 3.65 -30.63
C TYR A 178 11.02 4.53 -31.81
N ASP A 179 11.03 3.95 -33.01
CA ASP A 179 10.48 4.60 -34.19
C ASP A 179 8.95 4.43 -34.16
N PRO A 180 8.16 5.52 -34.15
CA PRO A 180 6.71 5.45 -34.06
C PRO A 180 6.03 4.82 -35.29
N THR A 181 6.73 4.70 -36.42
CA THR A 181 6.19 4.15 -37.66
C THR A 181 6.49 2.67 -37.85
N LEU A 182 7.67 2.22 -37.44
CA LEU A 182 8.12 0.83 -37.59
C LEU A 182 7.72 -0.06 -36.41
N ASN A 183 7.49 0.54 -35.25
CA ASN A 183 7.27 -0.22 -34.03
C ASN A 183 5.78 -0.55 -33.84
N GLU A 184 5.38 -1.79 -34.11
CA GLU A 184 3.98 -2.22 -33.92
C GLU A 184 3.67 -2.67 -32.48
N ARG A 185 4.68 -3.07 -31.69
CA ARG A 185 4.52 -3.66 -30.32
C ARG A 185 5.67 -3.26 -29.38
N GLY A 186 5.67 -3.70 -28.11
CA GLY A 186 6.74 -3.38 -27.15
C GLY A 186 6.64 -1.96 -26.57
N ALA A 187 7.44 -1.01 -27.07
CA ALA A 187 7.51 0.35 -26.51
C ALA A 187 6.15 1.06 -26.48
N LEU A 188 5.37 0.94 -27.56
CA LEU A 188 4.02 1.51 -27.68
C LEU A 188 3.03 0.96 -26.63
N VAL A 189 3.21 -0.29 -26.18
CA VAL A 189 2.37 -0.91 -25.15
C VAL A 189 2.58 -0.24 -23.78
N CYS A 190 3.81 0.17 -23.50
CA CYS A 190 4.15 0.85 -22.27
C CYS A 190 3.74 2.33 -22.27
N VAL A 191 3.75 2.99 -23.44
CA VAL A 191 3.43 4.41 -23.63
C VAL A 191 1.92 4.67 -23.75
N ALA A 192 1.16 3.77 -24.39
CA ALA A 192 -0.28 3.95 -24.61
C ALA A 192 -1.14 3.75 -23.33
N ARG A 193 -0.53 3.37 -22.21
CA ARG A 193 -1.24 3.13 -20.95
C ARG A 193 -1.40 4.43 -20.17
N ALA A 194 -2.64 4.79 -19.85
CA ALA A 194 -2.93 5.90 -18.96
C ALA A 194 -2.22 5.72 -17.60
N PRO A 195 -1.71 6.80 -16.98
CA PRO A 195 -1.08 6.72 -15.67
C PRO A 195 -2.02 6.09 -14.64
N ARG A 196 -1.49 5.18 -13.82
CA ARG A 196 -2.29 4.48 -12.80
C ARG A 196 -2.83 5.49 -11.79
N LYS A 197 -4.11 5.35 -11.43
CA LYS A 197 -4.68 6.10 -10.31
C LYS A 197 -3.98 5.68 -9.01
N LYS A 198 -3.53 6.64 -8.19
CA LYS A 198 -2.90 6.36 -6.89
C LYS A 198 -3.85 5.49 -6.05
N SER A 199 -3.39 4.32 -5.59
CA SER A 199 -4.15 3.48 -4.65
C SER A 199 -3.98 3.99 -3.23
N VAL A 200 -4.96 3.72 -2.36
CA VAL A 200 -4.88 4.06 -0.94
C VAL A 200 -3.69 3.36 -0.26
N ASP A 201 -3.31 2.18 -0.77
CA ASP A 201 -2.16 1.40 -0.31
C ASP A 201 -0.80 1.94 -0.81
N ASP A 202 -0.79 2.88 -1.79
CA ASP A 202 0.43 3.57 -2.20
C ASP A 202 0.74 4.70 -1.21
N PHE A 203 1.01 4.34 0.05
CA PHE A 203 1.42 5.32 1.05
C PHE A 203 2.84 5.80 0.74
N GLN A 204 2.94 7.01 0.18
CA GLN A 204 4.18 7.78 0.14
C GLN A 204 4.11 8.81 1.27
N ALA A 205 4.96 8.65 2.28
CA ALA A 205 5.24 9.75 3.20
C ALA A 205 5.83 10.90 2.37
N GLU A 206 5.15 12.06 2.38
CA GLU A 206 5.68 13.23 1.68
C GLU A 206 7.01 13.62 2.33
N PRO A 207 8.13 13.65 1.58
CA PRO A 207 9.40 14.05 2.13
C PRO A 207 9.29 15.50 2.60
N VAL A 208 9.42 15.70 3.91
CA VAL A 208 9.42 17.05 4.49
C VAL A 208 10.72 17.71 4.07
N ILE A 209 10.64 18.65 3.13
CA ILE A 209 11.78 19.47 2.73
C ILE A 209 12.15 20.37 3.91
N HIS A 210 13.13 19.94 4.68
CA HIS A 210 13.74 20.76 5.71
C HIS A 210 14.70 21.74 5.04
N ASN A 211 14.28 23.01 4.92
CA ASN A 211 15.14 24.11 4.52
C ASN A 211 16.43 24.09 5.37
N PRO A 212 17.64 24.33 4.85
CA PRO A 212 18.90 24.35 5.64
C PRO A 212 18.87 25.19 6.94
N HIS A 213 17.92 26.13 7.09
CA HIS A 213 17.61 26.83 8.35
C HIS A 213 16.73 26.05 9.35
N ALA A 214 16.43 24.77 9.11
CA ALA A 214 15.51 23.95 9.90
C ALA A 214 16.14 23.41 11.19
N LEU A 215 17.47 23.46 11.33
CA LEU A 215 18.13 23.16 12.59
C LEU A 215 17.75 24.25 13.63
N PRO A 216 17.36 23.87 14.87
CA PRO A 216 16.99 24.83 15.92
C PRO A 216 18.02 25.94 16.15
N LEU A 217 19.29 25.66 15.84
CA LEU A 217 20.42 26.56 15.99
C LEU A 217 20.43 27.73 14.99
N PHE A 218 19.82 27.58 13.81
CA PHE A 218 19.79 28.58 12.72
C PHE A 218 18.39 29.17 12.47
N ARG A 219 17.47 28.94 13.41
CA ARG A 219 16.09 29.41 13.32
C ARG A 219 16.00 30.83 13.87
N ASP A 220 15.81 31.81 12.99
CA ASP A 220 15.45 33.16 13.42
C ASP A 220 14.22 33.13 14.32
N GLN A 221 14.22 33.94 15.39
CA GLN A 221 13.05 34.06 16.24
C GLN A 221 11.85 34.50 15.39
N PRO A 222 10.74 33.73 15.37
CA PRO A 222 9.59 34.09 14.57
C PRO A 222 9.07 35.46 15.01
N SER A 223 8.65 36.29 14.05
CA SER A 223 8.10 37.61 14.35
C SER A 223 6.95 37.54 15.36
N ARG A 224 6.79 38.57 16.18
CA ARG A 224 5.75 38.64 17.23
C ARG A 224 4.34 38.35 16.68
N THR A 225 4.05 38.78 15.46
CA THR A 225 2.78 38.53 14.77
C THR A 225 2.59 37.04 14.50
N ARG A 226 3.60 36.36 13.94
CA ARG A 226 3.53 34.93 13.62
C ARG A 226 3.44 34.05 14.88
N GLN A 227 4.06 34.48 15.98
CA GLN A 227 3.92 33.82 17.27
C GLN A 227 2.49 33.92 17.81
N ARG A 228 1.87 35.11 17.72
CA ARG A 228 0.48 35.33 18.14
C ARG A 228 -0.50 34.49 17.32
N ASP A 229 -0.35 34.46 15.99
CA ASP A 229 -1.23 33.66 15.13
C ASP A 229 -1.14 32.16 15.42
N LYS A 230 0.05 31.68 15.79
CA LYS A 230 0.25 30.28 16.19
C LYS A 230 -0.44 29.99 17.53
N VAL A 231 -0.31 30.89 18.51
CA VAL A 231 -0.99 30.79 19.81
C VAL A 231 -2.52 30.84 19.65
N LEU A 232 -3.04 31.66 18.73
CA LEU A 232 -4.47 31.73 18.43
C LEU A 232 -5.02 30.42 17.82
N LYS A 233 -4.19 29.68 17.08
CA LYS A 233 -4.58 28.40 16.46
C LYS A 233 -4.57 27.23 17.44
N ASP A 234 -3.74 27.27 18.48
CA ASP A 234 -3.69 26.22 19.51
C ASP A 234 -4.93 26.30 20.41
N PRO A 235 -5.88 25.33 20.37
CA PRO A 235 -7.17 25.44 21.06
C PRO A 235 -7.05 25.52 22.59
N LEU A 236 -6.03 24.87 23.16
CA LEU A 236 -5.71 24.89 24.60
C LEU A 236 -5.18 26.25 25.06
N LYS A 237 -4.36 26.92 24.25
CA LYS A 237 -3.75 28.22 24.60
C LYS A 237 -4.65 29.40 24.29
N SER A 238 -5.46 29.31 23.23
CA SER A 238 -6.41 30.35 22.87
C SER A 238 -7.71 30.28 23.66
N HIS A 239 -7.86 29.29 24.55
CA HIS A 239 -9.10 29.02 25.30
C HIS A 239 -10.33 29.05 24.38
N LYS A 240 -10.18 28.47 23.19
CA LYS A 240 -11.24 28.51 22.19
C LYS A 240 -12.42 27.67 22.72
N PRO A 241 -13.65 28.22 22.74
CA PRO A 241 -14.83 27.45 23.10
C PRO A 241 -14.93 26.21 22.22
N GLU A 242 -15.26 25.07 22.82
CA GLU A 242 -15.47 23.84 22.06
C GLU A 242 -16.57 24.06 21.02
N GLN A 243 -16.28 23.66 19.78
CA GLN A 243 -17.26 23.79 18.72
C GLN A 243 -18.38 22.76 18.90
N PRO A 244 -19.64 23.11 18.55
CA PRO A 244 -20.74 22.17 18.58
C PRO A 244 -20.47 21.00 17.63
N ILE A 245 -20.79 19.78 18.07
CA ILE A 245 -20.52 18.55 17.32
C ILE A 245 -21.46 18.46 16.12
N THR A 246 -20.89 18.49 14.92
CA THR A 246 -21.57 18.21 13.65
C THR A 246 -21.51 16.72 13.34
N GLY A 247 -22.58 15.98 13.64
CA GLY A 247 -22.68 14.53 13.41
C GLY A 247 -23.37 13.78 14.56
N PRO A 248 -23.37 12.43 14.55
CA PRO A 248 -23.94 11.62 15.62
C PRO A 248 -23.24 11.92 16.95
N GLY A 249 -24.01 12.07 18.03
CA GLY A 249 -23.45 12.33 19.36
C GLY A 249 -22.51 11.23 19.83
N PHE A 250 -21.40 11.61 20.45
CA PHE A 250 -20.40 10.69 21.01
C PHE A 250 -19.90 11.20 22.36
N GLY A 251 -19.64 10.30 23.31
CA GLY A 251 -19.05 10.64 24.61
C GLY A 251 -19.93 11.50 25.52
N GLY A 252 -21.26 11.30 25.51
CA GLY A 252 -22.21 12.03 26.37
C GLY A 252 -22.63 13.41 25.83
N LYS A 253 -22.10 13.84 24.68
CA LYS A 253 -22.54 15.05 23.98
C LYS A 253 -23.57 14.70 22.90
N ILE A 254 -24.71 15.39 22.91
CA ILE A 254 -25.78 15.21 21.93
C ILE A 254 -25.37 15.90 20.63
N GLY A 255 -25.21 15.12 19.56
CA GLY A 255 -24.82 15.62 18.25
C GLY A 255 -26.01 16.12 17.43
N SER A 256 -25.76 17.04 16.51
CA SER A 256 -26.79 17.58 15.61
C SER A 256 -27.12 16.59 14.49
N THR A 257 -27.90 15.54 14.77
CA THR A 257 -28.48 14.66 13.75
C THR A 257 -29.99 14.83 13.69
N LYS A 258 -30.52 15.17 12.49
CA LYS A 258 -31.95 15.38 12.22
C LYS A 258 -32.81 14.10 12.21
N GLY A 259 -32.57 13.15 13.11
CA GLY A 259 -33.49 12.03 13.36
C GLY A 259 -32.84 10.65 13.39
N SER A 260 -32.22 10.28 14.51
CA SER A 260 -31.64 8.94 14.67
C SER A 260 -32.32 8.08 15.74
N LEU A 261 -33.46 8.48 16.29
CA LEU A 261 -34.22 7.67 17.25
C LEU A 261 -35.63 7.38 16.71
N LEU A 262 -35.90 6.11 16.42
CA LEU A 262 -37.21 5.59 16.01
C LEU A 262 -38.30 5.99 17.01
N THR A 263 -37.98 6.01 18.31
CA THR A 263 -38.84 6.51 19.37
C THR A 263 -39.21 7.97 19.15
N GLN A 264 -38.24 8.86 18.92
CA GLN A 264 -38.52 10.27 18.68
C GLN A 264 -39.36 10.50 17.40
N TYR A 265 -39.15 9.70 16.36
CA TYR A 265 -39.98 9.71 15.14
C TYR A 265 -41.41 9.23 15.39
N LEU A 266 -41.59 8.12 16.13
CA LEU A 266 -42.90 7.58 16.53
C LEU A 266 -43.68 8.53 17.43
N LEU A 267 -43.02 9.16 18.41
CA LEU A 267 -43.68 10.12 19.30
C LEU A 267 -44.11 11.40 18.55
N LYS A 268 -43.34 11.81 17.52
CA LYS A 268 -43.65 13.00 16.70
C LYS A 268 -44.71 12.73 15.63
N GLN A 269 -44.71 11.57 14.97
CA GLN A 269 -45.68 11.22 13.92
C GLN A 269 -46.97 10.59 14.49
N GLY A 270 -46.90 9.93 15.64
CA GLY A 270 -48.03 9.30 16.33
C GLY A 270 -48.85 10.25 17.23
N GLY A 271 -48.52 11.54 17.26
CA GLY A 271 -49.30 12.57 17.97
C GLY A 271 -49.30 12.47 19.51
N LEU A 272 -48.48 11.59 20.10
CA LEU A 272 -48.40 11.37 21.55
C LEU A 272 -47.58 12.45 22.28
N ILE A 273 -46.72 13.20 21.56
CA ILE A 273 -46.18 14.47 22.06
C ILE A 273 -46.75 15.56 21.17
N LYS A 274 -47.92 16.08 21.56
CA LYS A 274 -48.34 17.40 21.13
C LYS A 274 -47.65 18.38 22.08
N GLU A 275 -46.50 18.94 21.68
CA GLU A 275 -45.89 20.04 22.43
C GLU A 275 -46.73 21.31 22.24
N THR A 276 -47.95 21.31 22.78
CA THR A 276 -48.87 22.46 22.73
C THR A 276 -48.38 23.63 23.59
N TRP A 277 -47.39 23.39 24.44
CA TRP A 277 -46.78 24.39 25.32
C TRP A 277 -46.09 25.53 24.57
N MET A 278 -45.68 25.31 23.31
CA MET A 278 -45.13 26.37 22.45
C MET A 278 -46.18 27.04 21.55
N GLU A 279 -47.37 26.46 21.40
CA GLU A 279 -48.40 26.96 20.48
C GLU A 279 -49.49 27.78 21.19
N GLU A 280 -49.72 27.54 22.50
CA GLU A 280 -50.68 28.33 23.27
C GLU A 280 -50.00 29.47 24.01
N ASP A 281 -50.38 30.70 23.69
CA ASP A 281 -49.93 31.87 24.43
C ASP A 281 -50.37 31.74 25.90
N PRO A 282 -49.46 31.88 26.87
CA PRO A 282 -49.77 31.66 28.29
C PRO A 282 -50.85 32.62 28.81
N ARG A 283 -50.97 33.81 28.20
CA ARG A 283 -52.02 34.78 28.49
C ARG A 283 -53.39 34.25 28.10
N GLU A 284 -53.53 33.71 26.89
CA GLU A 284 -54.80 33.15 26.43
C GLU A 284 -55.18 31.89 27.21
N ALA A 285 -54.21 31.03 27.53
CA ALA A 285 -54.44 29.82 28.33
C ALA A 285 -54.98 30.16 29.73
N ILE A 286 -54.45 31.20 30.38
CA ILE A 286 -54.95 31.67 31.68
C ILE A 286 -56.33 32.34 31.52
N LEU A 287 -56.52 33.17 30.48
CA LEU A 287 -57.79 33.85 30.21
C LEU A 287 -58.95 32.88 29.93
N LYS A 288 -58.70 31.74 29.26
CA LYS A 288 -59.72 30.69 29.03
C LYS A 288 -60.39 30.21 30.33
N HIS A 289 -59.68 30.28 31.46
CA HIS A 289 -60.17 29.86 32.77
C HIS A 289 -60.72 31.01 33.62
N ALA A 290 -60.58 32.27 33.20
CA ALA A 290 -61.03 33.44 33.95
C ALA A 290 -62.56 33.46 34.11
N ASP A 291 -63.32 33.29 33.02
CA ASP A 291 -64.78 33.29 33.05
C ASP A 291 -65.37 32.14 33.85
N ALA A 292 -64.73 30.96 33.78
CA ALA A 292 -65.13 29.79 34.56
C ALA A 292 -64.88 29.99 36.06
N SER A 293 -63.76 30.62 36.42
CA SER A 293 -63.40 30.91 37.81
C SER A 293 -64.27 32.02 38.42
N ALA A 294 -64.72 32.98 37.63
CA ALA A 294 -65.63 34.03 38.07
C ALA A 294 -67.06 33.51 38.34
N LYS A 295 -67.52 32.54 37.54
CA LYS A 295 -68.87 31.96 37.69
C LYS A 295 -69.00 30.97 38.86
N ASP A 296 -67.94 30.20 39.16
CA ASP A 296 -67.94 29.19 40.23
C ASP A 296 -66.63 29.24 41.05
N PRO A 297 -66.49 30.24 41.93
CA PRO A 297 -65.28 30.41 42.73
C PRO A 297 -65.24 29.40 43.89
N LYS A 298 -64.33 28.43 43.83
CA LYS A 298 -64.31 27.31 44.80
C LYS A 298 -63.45 27.50 46.04
N PHE A 299 -62.35 28.25 45.95
CA PHE A 299 -61.30 28.20 46.97
C PHE A 299 -61.07 29.54 47.69
N ILE A 300 -60.78 30.62 46.95
CA ILE A 300 -60.26 31.86 47.55
C ILE A 300 -61.33 32.96 47.59
N ALA A 301 -62.02 33.22 46.48
CA ALA A 301 -62.97 34.34 46.40
C ALA A 301 -64.14 34.29 47.42
N PRO A 302 -64.72 33.12 47.78
CA PRO A 302 -65.80 33.08 48.78
C PRO A 302 -65.33 33.50 50.18
N ALA A 303 -64.08 33.24 50.53
CA ALA A 303 -63.54 33.55 51.86
C ALA A 303 -63.28 35.04 52.08
N TYR A 304 -63.15 35.81 50.99
CA TYR A 304 -62.83 37.24 51.03
C TYR A 304 -63.92 38.14 50.43
N ALA A 305 -65.08 37.57 50.09
CA ALA A 305 -66.19 38.30 49.48
C ALA A 305 -66.61 39.54 50.29
N ASP A 306 -66.62 39.44 51.63
CA ASP A 306 -67.08 40.52 52.52
C ASP A 306 -66.00 41.58 52.84
N THR A 307 -64.71 41.26 52.63
CA THR A 307 -63.59 42.09 53.10
C THR A 307 -62.74 42.67 51.97
N GLN A 308 -63.02 42.28 50.72
CA GLN A 308 -62.23 42.73 49.57
C GLN A 308 -62.64 44.17 49.16
N PRO A 309 -61.71 45.14 49.17
CA PRO A 309 -62.02 46.51 48.78
C PRO A 309 -62.32 46.60 47.28
N GLU A 310 -63.25 47.47 46.91
CA GLU A 310 -63.57 47.75 45.51
C GLU A 310 -62.36 48.39 44.80
N THR A 311 -61.98 47.80 43.67
CA THR A 311 -60.84 48.28 42.88
C THR A 311 -61.32 49.38 41.94
N LEU A 312 -60.89 50.61 42.19
CA LEU A 312 -61.13 51.75 41.32
C LEU A 312 -60.05 51.78 40.24
N PHE A 313 -60.39 51.31 39.03
CA PHE A 313 -59.52 51.44 37.87
C PHE A 313 -59.65 52.83 37.24
N ALA A 314 -58.55 53.36 36.73
CA ALA A 314 -58.59 54.58 35.91
C ALA A 314 -59.31 54.27 34.59
N GLU A 315 -60.25 55.13 34.18
CA GLU A 315 -60.89 55.05 32.87
C GLU A 315 -59.82 55.17 31.77
N SER A 316 -59.70 54.16 30.91
CA SER A 316 -58.74 54.20 29.81
C SER A 316 -59.17 55.23 28.76
N ASP A 317 -58.24 56.09 28.32
CA ASP A 317 -58.45 57.17 27.34
C ASP A 317 -58.91 56.71 25.94
N ALA A 318 -59.18 55.42 25.73
CA ALA A 318 -59.53 54.84 24.44
C ALA A 318 -60.94 55.17 23.92
N GLU A 319 -61.80 55.82 24.71
CA GLU A 319 -63.16 56.21 24.29
C GLU A 319 -63.30 57.69 23.88
N LYS A 320 -62.20 58.43 23.72
CA LYS A 320 -62.24 59.87 23.35
C LYS A 320 -61.80 60.19 21.91
N GLU A 321 -61.52 59.21 21.06
CA GLU A 321 -61.13 59.47 19.65
C GLU A 321 -62.26 59.37 18.62
N ASP A 322 -63.50 59.06 19.02
CA ASP A 322 -64.66 59.08 18.11
C ASP A 322 -65.68 60.18 18.49
N LYS A 323 -65.31 61.45 18.26
CA LYS A 323 -66.25 62.57 18.05
C LYS A 323 -65.68 63.66 17.13
#